data_AF-A0AAE0FIK3-F1
#
_entry.id   AF-A0AAE0FIK3-F1
#
_cell.length_a   1.000
_cell.length_b   1.000
_cell.length_c   1.000
_cell.angle_alpha   90.00
_cell.angle_beta   90.00
_cell.angle_gamma   90.00
#
_symmetry.space_group_name_H-M   'P 1'
#
loop_
_entity.id
_entity.type
_entity.pdbx_description
1 polymer ?
#
loop_
_entity_poly.entity_id
_entity_poly.type
_entity_poly.pdbx_seq_one_letter_code
_entity_poly.pdbx_strand_id
1 'polypeptide(L)' 'MARIIVDTREPDAVFKALDSADVTFERATLDVADFHIFRDDRLLFTVERKTWSDLEASCVDDLRVVAGRRG' A
#
# COMPACT_ATOMS: atom_id res chain seq x y z
N MET A 1 1.56 -1.48 22.03
CA MET A 1 0.32 -1.85 21.29
C MET A 1 0.63 -1.84 19.80
N ALA A 2 0.08 -2.77 19.02
CA ALA A 2 0.25 -2.75 17.57
C ALA A 2 -0.73 -1.75 16.95
N ARG A 3 -0.25 -0.90 16.05
CA ARG A 3 -1.06 0.10 15.32
C ARG A 3 -0.83 -0.08 13.82
N ILE A 4 -1.91 -0.05 13.06
CA ILE A 4 -1.87 -0.10 11.59
C ILE A 4 -2.37 1.25 11.07
N ILE A 5 -1.62 1.87 10.17
CA ILE A 5 -2.06 3.00 9.37
C ILE A 5 -2.22 2.51 7.93
N VAL A 6 -3.36 2.79 7.32
CA VAL A 6 -3.69 2.41 5.95
C VAL A 6 -3.83 3.66 5.11
N ASP A 7 -3.27 3.64 3.91
CA ASP A 7 -3.36 4.76 2.99
C ASP A 7 -4.82 5.06 2.62
N THR A 8 -5.21 6.32 2.65
CA THR A 8 -6.56 6.78 2.28
C THR A 8 -6.97 6.48 0.84
N ARG A 9 -6.02 6.21 -0.06
CA ARG A 9 -6.25 5.92 -1.48
C ARG A 9 -6.54 4.43 -1.73
N GLU A 10 -6.39 3.57 -0.72
CA GLU A 10 -6.74 2.17 -0.86
C GLU A 10 -8.24 1.98 -1.11
N PRO A 11 -8.64 0.97 -1.88
CA PRO A 11 -10.04 0.79 -2.26
C PRO A 11 -10.90 0.38 -1.07
N ASP A 12 -12.18 0.77 -1.07
CA ASP A 12 -13.14 0.47 0.00
C ASP A 12 -13.20 -1.01 0.42
N ALA A 13 -12.93 -1.93 -0.51
CA ALA A 13 -12.88 -3.36 -0.24
C ALA A 13 -11.80 -3.73 0.81
N VAL A 14 -10.67 -3.02 0.82
CA VAL A 14 -9.58 -3.21 1.79
C VAL A 14 -10.06 -2.83 3.18
N PHE A 15 -10.66 -1.65 3.34
CA PHE A 15 -11.18 -1.21 4.64
C PHE A 15 -12.27 -2.13 5.17
N LYS A 16 -13.22 -2.55 4.30
CA LYS A 16 -14.26 -3.51 4.67
C LYS A 16 -13.69 -4.86 5.12
N ALA A 17 -12.61 -5.32 4.49
CA ALA A 17 -11.95 -6.56 4.88
C ALA A 17 -11.27 -6.45 6.25
N LEU A 18 -10.62 -5.31 6.54
CA LEU A 18 -10.03 -5.04 7.86
C LEU A 18 -11.09 -4.93 8.95
N ASP A 19 -12.19 -4.21 8.68
CA ASP A 19 -13.33 -4.10 9.60
C ASP A 19 -13.94 -5.49 9.88
N SER A 20 -14.14 -6.32 8.85
CA SER A 20 -14.67 -7.68 8.98
C SER A 20 -13.74 -8.63 9.73
N ALA A 21 -12.44 -8.31 9.79
CA ALA A 21 -11.43 -9.06 10.52
C ALA A 21 -11.22 -8.54 11.96
N ASP A 22 -12.02 -7.56 12.41
CA ASP A 22 -11.88 -6.89 13.72
C ASP A 22 -10.48 -6.29 13.94
N VAL A 23 -9.87 -5.80 12.85
CA VAL A 23 -8.57 -5.15 12.90
C VAL A 23 -8.76 -3.67 13.17
N THR A 24 -8.15 -3.14 14.23
CA THR A 24 -8.11 -1.70 14.47
C THR A 24 -7.07 -1.03 13.58
N PHE A 25 -7.47 -0.02 12.81
CA PHE A 25 -6.57 0.76 11.96
C PHE A 25 -6.93 2.25 11.91
N GLU A 26 -5.95 3.06 11.54
CA GLU A 26 -6.08 4.48 11.24
C GLU A 26 -6.03 4.68 9.72
N ARG A 27 -6.81 5.62 9.19
CA ARG A 27 -6.70 6.06 7.80
C ARG A 27 -5.91 7.36 7.74
N ALA A 28 -4.82 7.38 6.99
CA ALA A 28 -4.04 8.59 6.75
C ALA A 28 -3.44 8.54 5.35
N THR A 29 -3.15 9.70 4.74
CA THR A 29 -2.38 9.72 3.49
C THR A 29 -0.91 9.44 3.81
N LEU A 30 -0.33 8.44 3.16
CA LEU A 30 1.06 8.05 3.31
C LEU A 30 1.89 8.55 2.13
N ASP A 31 3.11 9.02 2.38
CA ASP A 31 4.01 9.42 1.30
C ASP A 31 4.60 8.21 0.56
N VAL A 32 4.63 7.05 1.22
CA VAL A 32 5.18 5.79 0.72
C VAL A 32 4.38 4.62 1.29
N ALA A 33 4.25 3.55 0.50
CA ALA A 33 3.52 2.33 0.84
C ALA A 33 2.00 2.53 1.03
N ASP A 34 1.28 1.41 1.06
CA ASP A 34 -0.17 1.39 1.29
C ASP A 34 -0.53 1.09 2.76
N PHE A 35 0.39 0.47 3.50
CA PHE A 35 0.22 0.18 4.93
C PHE A 35 1.51 0.44 5.71
N HIS A 36 1.36 1.04 6.89
CA HIS A 36 2.40 1.13 7.91
C HIS A 36 1.99 0.39 9.18
N ILE A 37 2.85 -0.50 9.68
CA ILE A 37 2.60 -1.31 10.86
C ILE A 37 3.58 -0.91 11.96
N PHE A 38 3.08 -0.45 13.09
CA PHE A 38 3.86 0.04 14.22
C PHE A 38 3.74 -0.87 15.44
N ARG A 39 4.79 -0.88 16.27
CA ARG A 39 4.76 -1.37 17.64
C ARG A 39 5.49 -0.38 18.54
N ASP A 40 4.80 0.08 19.58
CA ASP A 40 5.37 0.98 20.58
C ASP A 40 6.06 2.21 19.92
N ASP A 41 5.32 2.85 19.02
CA ASP A 41 5.71 4.00 18.17
C ASP A 41 6.86 3.80 17.17
N ARG A 42 7.38 2.57 17.06
CA ARG A 42 8.37 2.22 16.04
C ARG A 42 7.69 1.59 14.83
N LEU A 43 8.01 2.10 13.64
CA LEU A 43 7.61 1.47 12.39
C LEU A 43 8.34 0.13 12.26
N LEU A 44 7.59 -0.96 12.17
CA LEU A 44 8.13 -2.31 12.02
C LEU A 44 8.15 -2.74 10.55
N PHE A 45 7.04 -2.52 9.84
CA PHE A 45 6.87 -2.97 8.47
C PHE A 45 6.11 -1.93 7.65
N THR A 46 6.46 -1.85 6.38
CA THR A 46 5.67 -1.19 5.33
C THR A 46 5.18 -2.26 4.35
N VAL A 47 3.95 -2.13 3.87
CA VAL A 47 3.39 -3.06 2.88
C VAL A 47 2.87 -2.27 1.69
N GLU A 48 3.29 -2.68 0.50
CA GLU A 48 2.75 -2.21 -0.78
C GLU A 48 1.75 -3.26 -1.29
N ARG A 49 0.49 -2.88 -1.49
CA ARG A 49 -0.51 -3.72 -2.13
C ARG A 49 -0.52 -3.42 -3.61
N LYS A 50 -0.24 -4.45 -4.41
CA LYS A 50 -0.25 -4.36 -5.86
C LYS A 50 -1.18 -5.41 -6.45
N THR A 51 -2.09 -5.01 -7.33
CA THR A 51 -2.84 -5.99 -8.13
C THR A 51 -1.96 -6.58 -9.21
N TRP A 52 -2.35 -7.71 -9.80
CA TRP A 52 -1.61 -8.30 -10.92
C TRP A 52 -1.49 -7.33 -12.10
N SER A 53 -2.59 -6.63 -12.42
CA SER A 53 -2.60 -5.61 -13.47
C SER A 53 -1.68 -4.42 -13.16
N ASP A 54 -1.64 -3.95 -11.91
CA ASP A 54 -0.73 -2.87 -11.51
C ASP A 54 0.73 -3.32 -11.59
N LEU A 55 1.00 -4.60 -11.28
CA LEU A 55 2.33 -5.18 -11.41
C LEU A 55 2.76 -5.24 -12.87
N GLU A 56 1.94 -5.82 -13.75
CA GLU A 56 2.21 -5.87 -15.19
C GLU A 56 2.44 -4.47 -15.77
N ALA A 57 1.57 -3.51 -15.45
CA ALA A 57 1.70 -2.14 -15.89
C ALA A 57 3.03 -1.52 -15.41
N SER A 58 3.36 -1.67 -14.11
CA SER A 58 4.60 -1.14 -13.56
C SER A 58 5.85 -1.75 -14.20
N CYS A 59 5.85 -3.06 -14.48
CA CYS A 59 6.96 -3.71 -15.17
C CYS A 59 7.12 -3.24 -16.62
N VAL A 60 6.01 -3.04 -17.35
CA VAL A 60 6.04 -2.56 -18.73
C VAL A 60 6.56 -1.12 -18.80
N ASP A 61 6.09 -0.26 -17.90
CA ASP A 61 6.49 1.15 -17.88
C ASP A 61 7.95 1.30 -17.45
N ASP A 62 8.41 0.54 -16.44
CA ASP A 62 9.83 0.52 -16.06
C ASP A 62 10.72 0.04 -17.22
N LEU A 63 10.29 -0.99 -17.97
CA LEU A 63 11.01 -1.43 -19.16
C LEU A 63 11.06 -0.34 -20.25
N ARG A 64 10.00 0.46 -20.42
CA ARG A 64 10.00 1.59 -21.38
C ARG A 64 10.94 2.71 -20.95
N VAL A 65 10.98 3.00 -19.64
CA VAL A 65 11.92 3.97 -19.05
C VAL A 65 13.36 3.50 -19.25
N VAL A 66 13.67 2.24 -18.94
CA VAL A 66 15.01 1.65 -19.12
C VAL A 66 15.41 1.56 -20.59
N ALA A 67 14.47 1.28 -21.49
CA ALA A 67 14.71 1.22 -22.93
C ALA A 67 14.81 2.60 -23.62
N GLY A 68 14.75 3.71 -22.87
CA GLY A 68 14.86 5.07 -23.40
C GLY A 68 13.70 5.49 -24.31
N ARG A 69 12.61 4.72 -24.35
CA ARG A 69 11.41 5.04 -25.14
C ARG A 69 10.43 5.79 -24.25
N ARG A 70 10.68 7.08 -24.05
CA ARG A 70 9.66 7.99 -23.55
C ARG A 70 8.67 8.25 -24.69
N GLY A 71 7.43 7.82 -24.50
CA GLY A 71 6.30 8.30 -25.28
C GLY A 71 6.01 9.75 -24.94
#